data_AF-A0AAW3K332-F1
#
_entry.id   AF-A0AAW3K332-F1
#
_cell.length_a   1.000
_cell.length_b   1.000
_cell.length_c   1.000
_cell.angle_alpha   90.00
_cell.angle_beta   90.00
_cell.angle_gamma   90.00
#
_symmetry.space_group_name_H-M   'P 1'
#
loop_
_entity.id
_entity.type
_entity.pdbx_description
1 polymer ?
#
loop_
_entity_poly.entity_id
_entity_poly.type
_entity_poly.pdbx_seq_one_letter_code
_entity_poly.pdbx_strand_id
1 'polypeptide(L)'
;MKKITESDLRELRKEILRCFLHVADSKLGIKLNGTEQQLVLLMGDVKNRSIKGLRIGALYLALEELTNYLLIFDDLPQTVLNKEYKRILNNYIEFGYHLYGFDNKKLKNRINGLKNIKKRYEKNLYEKRQIIYRVLRETALQRGKWSTLNQAVKEVYPILEVEFNKFDEQWIKTRMKELKKQIKQNELALKDNKKPSCDESQINYQNRTYVNKINKCKSEYEKLVKALKAKNIGDVMGRTLAFNSDYQEETIINHLRDCPDVLIEVLK
;
A
#
# COMPACT_ATOMS: atom_id res chain seq x y z
N MET A 1 13.16 -3.97 1.78
CA MET A 1 12.52 -4.82 2.80
C MET A 1 13.63 -5.50 3.57
N LYS A 2 13.54 -5.71 4.90
CA LYS A 2 14.60 -6.41 5.65
C LYS A 2 14.77 -7.84 5.11
N LYS A 3 15.95 -8.44 5.33
CA LYS A 3 16.25 -9.85 5.03
C LYS A 3 15.13 -10.74 5.56
N ILE A 4 14.48 -11.48 4.67
CA ILE A 4 13.46 -12.48 5.02
C ILE A 4 14.15 -13.72 5.57
N THR A 5 13.63 -14.20 6.70
CA THR A 5 14.11 -15.39 7.40
C THR A 5 13.12 -16.53 7.24
N GLU A 6 13.56 -17.76 7.46
CA GLU A 6 12.70 -18.94 7.47
C GLU A 6 11.54 -18.79 8.48
N SER A 7 11.81 -18.20 9.64
CA SER A 7 10.79 -17.85 10.65
C SER A 7 9.68 -16.98 10.07
N ASP A 8 10.00 -16.03 9.18
CA ASP A 8 9.00 -15.16 8.57
C ASP A 8 8.05 -15.91 7.64
N LEU A 9 8.56 -16.92 6.92
CA LEU A 9 7.75 -17.80 6.06
C LEU A 9 6.82 -18.67 6.91
N ARG A 10 7.36 -19.27 7.99
CA ARG A 10 6.59 -20.09 8.94
C ARG A 10 5.50 -19.27 9.65
N GLU A 11 5.81 -18.03 10.05
CA GLU A 11 4.85 -17.12 10.65
C GLU A 11 3.70 -16.78 9.69
N LEU A 12 4.00 -16.46 8.42
CA LEU A 12 2.96 -16.16 7.43
C LEU A 12 2.09 -17.39 7.12
N ARG A 13 2.69 -18.58 7.04
CA ARG A 13 1.98 -19.85 6.86
C ARG A 13 0.97 -20.09 7.98
N LYS A 14 1.39 -19.93 9.25
CA LYS A 14 0.51 -20.05 10.42
C LYS A 14 -0.64 -19.05 10.38
N GLU A 15 -0.36 -17.81 9.97
CA GLU A 15 -1.38 -16.77 9.88
C GLU A 15 -2.47 -17.11 8.86
N ILE A 16 -2.09 -17.64 7.68
CA ILE A 16 -3.05 -18.08 6.66
C ILE A 16 -3.93 -19.22 7.18
N LEU A 17 -3.36 -20.19 7.89
CA LEU A 17 -4.12 -21.29 8.50
C LEU A 17 -5.09 -20.79 9.57
N ARG A 18 -4.68 -19.85 10.42
CA ARG A 18 -5.58 -19.22 11.40
C ARG A 18 -6.71 -18.45 10.75
N CYS A 19 -6.43 -17.75 9.65
CA CYS A 19 -7.48 -17.11 8.85
C CYS A 19 -8.49 -18.14 8.33
N PHE A 20 -8.04 -19.30 7.86
CA PHE A 20 -8.91 -20.38 7.42
C PHE A 20 -9.78 -20.93 8.57
N LEU A 21 -9.19 -21.21 9.74
CA LEU A 21 -9.90 -21.64 10.94
C LEU A 21 -10.96 -20.62 11.37
N HIS A 22 -10.59 -19.34 11.44
CA HIS A 22 -11.50 -18.26 11.81
C HIS A 22 -12.70 -18.19 10.86
N VAL A 23 -12.48 -18.35 9.56
CA VAL A 23 -13.57 -18.31 8.58
C VAL A 23 -14.44 -19.56 8.70
N ALA A 24 -13.87 -20.74 8.89
CA ALA A 24 -14.63 -21.96 9.11
C ALA A 24 -15.57 -21.84 10.33
N ASP A 25 -15.06 -21.33 11.45
CA ASP A 25 -15.85 -21.14 12.67
C ASP A 25 -16.88 -20.01 12.50
N SER A 26 -16.42 -18.79 12.19
CA SER A 26 -17.28 -17.59 12.19
C SER A 26 -18.25 -17.49 11.02
N LYS A 27 -17.96 -18.12 9.87
CA LYS A 27 -18.79 -18.00 8.66
C LYS A 27 -19.57 -19.26 8.33
N LEU A 28 -19.07 -20.42 8.73
CA LEU A 28 -19.70 -21.72 8.45
C LEU A 28 -20.21 -22.43 9.70
N GLY A 29 -19.83 -21.98 10.91
CA GLY A 29 -20.17 -22.66 12.16
C GLY A 29 -19.44 -24.00 12.33
N ILE A 30 -18.36 -24.22 11.57
CA ILE A 30 -17.58 -25.46 11.60
C ILE A 30 -16.33 -25.22 12.42
N LYS A 31 -16.25 -25.86 13.59
CA LYS A 31 -15.02 -25.89 14.38
C LYS A 31 -14.09 -26.95 13.82
N LEU A 32 -13.05 -26.48 13.12
CA LEU A 32 -11.98 -27.33 12.64
C LEU A 32 -10.86 -27.38 13.68
N ASN A 33 -10.43 -28.59 14.04
CA ASN A 33 -9.27 -28.84 14.88
C ASN A 33 -8.37 -29.85 14.15
N GLY A 34 -7.06 -29.71 14.28
CA GLY A 34 -6.11 -30.61 13.65
C GLY A 34 -4.69 -30.05 13.62
N THR A 35 -3.75 -30.89 13.21
CA THR A 35 -2.38 -30.47 12.93
C THR A 35 -2.34 -29.53 11.72
N GLU A 36 -1.27 -28.75 11.56
CA GLU A 36 -1.11 -27.87 10.39
C GLU A 36 -1.24 -28.64 9.06
N GLN A 37 -0.74 -29.88 9.01
CA GLN A 37 -0.84 -30.74 7.83
C GLN A 37 -2.29 -31.13 7.52
N GLN A 38 -3.06 -31.51 8.55
CA GLN A 38 -4.49 -31.83 8.39
C GLN A 38 -5.28 -30.62 7.90
N LEU A 39 -4.99 -29.42 8.43
CA LEU A 39 -5.65 -28.20 8.01
C LEU A 39 -5.32 -27.81 6.56
N VAL A 40 -4.08 -28.03 6.11
CA VAL A 40 -3.69 -27.81 4.71
C VAL A 40 -4.46 -28.77 3.78
N LEU A 41 -4.56 -30.05 4.14
CA LEU A 41 -5.32 -31.04 3.35
C LEU A 41 -6.79 -30.64 3.22
N LEU A 42 -7.44 -30.33 4.35
CA LEU A 42 -8.82 -29.87 4.38
C LEU A 42 -9.03 -28.61 3.53
N MET A 43 -8.11 -27.66 3.62
CA MET A 43 -8.16 -26.45 2.80
C MET A 43 -8.02 -26.75 1.31
N GLY A 44 -7.22 -27.76 0.95
CA GLY A 44 -7.10 -28.30 -0.40
C GLY A 44 -8.41 -28.88 -0.93
N ASP A 45 -9.12 -29.65 -0.10
CA ASP A 45 -10.41 -30.26 -0.46
C ASP A 45 -11.50 -29.22 -0.72
N VAL A 46 -11.42 -28.07 -0.04
CA VAL A 46 -12.39 -26.98 -0.19
C VAL A 46 -11.90 -25.82 -1.05
N LYS A 47 -10.72 -25.92 -1.69
CA LYS A 47 -10.07 -24.80 -2.39
C LYS A 47 -10.89 -24.21 -3.54
N ASN A 48 -11.70 -25.04 -4.18
CA ASN A 48 -12.57 -24.64 -5.30
C ASN A 48 -13.91 -24.06 -4.83
N ARG A 49 -14.19 -24.08 -3.52
CA ARG A 49 -15.44 -23.54 -2.96
C ARG A 49 -15.29 -22.05 -2.72
N SER A 50 -16.22 -21.26 -3.25
CA SER A 50 -16.35 -19.85 -2.90
C SER A 50 -17.18 -19.73 -1.62
N ILE A 51 -16.56 -19.31 -0.52
CA ILE A 51 -17.23 -19.20 0.78
C ILE A 51 -17.39 -17.73 1.13
N LYS A 52 -18.61 -17.18 0.96
CA LYS A 52 -18.99 -15.82 1.38
C LYS A 52 -17.92 -14.74 1.06
N GLY A 53 -17.38 -14.77 -0.15
CA GLY A 53 -16.36 -13.80 -0.62
C GLY A 53 -14.91 -14.18 -0.32
N LEU A 54 -14.65 -15.24 0.46
CA LEU A 54 -13.31 -15.79 0.65
C LEU A 54 -12.91 -16.63 -0.57
N ARG A 55 -11.77 -16.26 -1.19
CA ARG A 55 -11.11 -17.05 -2.23
C ARG A 55 -10.16 -18.06 -1.60
N ILE A 56 -10.69 -19.18 -1.10
CA ILE A 56 -9.91 -20.23 -0.42
C ILE A 56 -8.78 -20.74 -1.30
N GLY A 57 -9.04 -20.93 -2.59
CA GLY A 57 -8.00 -21.34 -3.55
C GLY A 57 -6.77 -20.44 -3.57
N ALA A 58 -6.95 -19.11 -3.48
CA ALA A 58 -5.82 -18.19 -3.47
C ALA A 58 -4.97 -18.30 -2.19
N LEU A 59 -5.63 -18.53 -1.04
CA LEU A 59 -4.93 -18.75 0.22
C LEU A 59 -4.26 -20.13 0.28
N TYR A 60 -4.88 -21.15 -0.31
CA TYR A 60 -4.30 -22.48 -0.43
C TYR A 60 -3.04 -22.48 -1.30
N LEU A 61 -3.09 -21.85 -2.48
CA LEU A 61 -1.91 -21.67 -3.34
C LEU A 61 -0.78 -20.94 -2.61
N ALA A 62 -1.10 -19.90 -1.85
CA ALA A 62 -0.11 -19.20 -1.02
C ALA A 62 0.54 -20.13 0.03
N LEU A 63 -0.21 -21.08 0.61
CA LEU A 63 0.34 -22.09 1.53
C LEU A 63 1.26 -23.09 0.83
N GLU A 64 0.88 -23.55 -0.37
CA GLU A 64 1.72 -24.45 -1.17
C GLU A 64 3.03 -23.75 -1.56
N GLU A 65 2.96 -22.51 -2.03
CA GLU A 65 4.13 -21.68 -2.34
C GLU A 65 5.05 -21.51 -1.12
N LEU A 66 4.49 -21.16 0.06
CA LEU A 66 5.27 -21.05 1.29
C LEU A 66 5.91 -22.37 1.70
N THR A 67 5.22 -23.50 1.49
CA THR A 67 5.75 -24.82 1.80
C THR A 67 6.92 -25.15 0.90
N ASN A 68 6.80 -24.89 -0.39
CA ASN A 68 7.89 -25.08 -1.35
C ASN A 68 9.09 -24.19 -1.00
N TYR A 69 8.87 -22.90 -0.72
CA TYR A 69 9.95 -21.99 -0.35
C TYR A 69 10.64 -22.34 0.98
N LEU A 70 9.95 -23.04 1.89
CA LEU A 70 10.58 -23.56 3.10
C LEU A 70 11.49 -24.78 2.83
N LEU A 71 11.17 -25.58 1.81
CA LEU A 71 11.98 -26.77 1.46
C LEU A 71 13.29 -26.40 0.79
N ILE A 72 13.27 -25.36 -0.06
CA ILE A 72 14.44 -24.89 -0.82
C ILE A 72 14.99 -23.57 -0.26
N PHE A 73 14.75 -23.27 1.02
CA PHE A 73 15.05 -21.96 1.60
C PHE A 73 16.54 -21.59 1.48
N ASP A 74 17.41 -22.53 1.81
CA ASP A 74 18.87 -22.32 1.84
C ASP A 74 19.47 -22.19 0.43
N ASP A 75 18.76 -22.67 -0.59
CA ASP A 75 19.21 -22.63 -1.99
C ASP A 75 18.78 -21.36 -2.72
N LEU A 76 17.92 -20.53 -2.11
CA LEU A 76 17.33 -19.38 -2.78
C LEU A 76 18.09 -18.08 -2.50
N PRO A 77 18.40 -17.29 -3.56
CA PRO A 77 18.94 -15.95 -3.38
C PRO A 77 17.99 -15.07 -2.57
N GLN A 78 18.56 -14.26 -1.67
CA GLN A 78 17.78 -13.37 -0.80
C GLN A 78 16.87 -12.40 -1.58
N THR A 79 17.29 -11.99 -2.78
CA THR A 79 16.51 -11.14 -3.68
C THR A 79 15.21 -11.83 -4.12
N VAL A 80 15.28 -13.12 -4.47
CA VAL A 80 14.14 -13.95 -4.83
C VAL A 80 13.23 -14.17 -3.62
N LEU A 81 13.79 -14.58 -2.48
CA LEU A 81 13.02 -14.76 -1.23
C LEU A 81 12.26 -13.49 -0.83
N ASN A 82 12.91 -12.33 -0.91
CA ASN A 82 12.27 -11.04 -0.61
C ASN A 82 11.14 -10.72 -1.59
N LYS A 83 11.34 -10.96 -2.88
CA LYS A 83 10.33 -10.70 -3.92
C LYS A 83 9.10 -11.59 -3.72
N GLU A 84 9.32 -12.89 -3.57
CA GLU A 84 8.25 -13.89 -3.47
C GLU A 84 7.50 -13.79 -2.15
N TYR A 85 8.21 -13.60 -1.03
CA TYR A 85 7.56 -13.32 0.25
C TYR A 85 6.64 -12.09 0.16
N LYS A 86 7.10 -11.00 -0.47
CA LYS A 86 6.28 -9.79 -0.65
C LYS A 86 5.05 -10.06 -1.51
N ARG A 87 5.16 -10.89 -2.55
CA ARG A 87 4.03 -11.27 -3.41
C ARG A 87 3.00 -12.07 -2.62
N ILE A 88 3.41 -13.12 -1.94
CA ILE A 88 2.53 -13.97 -1.11
C ILE A 88 1.86 -13.14 -0.02
N LEU A 89 2.61 -12.25 0.65
CA LEU A 89 2.07 -11.36 1.67
C LEU A 89 1.00 -10.41 1.10
N ASN A 90 1.18 -9.90 -0.13
CA ASN A 90 0.16 -9.08 -0.80
C ASN A 90 -1.09 -9.89 -1.13
N ASN A 91 -0.95 -11.14 -1.59
CA ASN A 91 -2.09 -12.03 -1.83
C ASN A 91 -2.90 -12.24 -0.53
N TYR A 92 -2.22 -12.47 0.60
CA TYR A 92 -2.90 -12.57 1.89
C TYR A 92 -3.62 -11.27 2.28
N ILE A 93 -3.01 -10.09 2.03
CA ILE A 93 -3.65 -8.79 2.26
C ILE A 93 -4.93 -8.62 1.44
N GLU A 94 -4.92 -9.11 0.20
CA GLU A 94 -6.07 -9.00 -0.70
C GLU A 94 -7.19 -9.96 -0.30
N PHE A 95 -6.86 -11.23 -0.07
CA PHE A 95 -7.87 -12.30 0.04
C PHE A 95 -8.23 -12.69 1.48
N GLY A 96 -7.32 -12.57 2.46
CA GLY A 96 -7.55 -13.04 3.83
C GLY A 96 -7.69 -11.92 4.86
N TYR A 97 -6.95 -10.82 4.69
CA TYR A 97 -6.79 -9.81 5.73
C TYR A 97 -8.09 -9.16 6.24
N HIS A 98 -9.04 -8.88 5.36
CA HIS A 98 -10.30 -8.24 5.74
C HIS A 98 -11.23 -9.15 6.55
N LEU A 99 -10.95 -10.47 6.58
CA LEU A 99 -11.77 -11.46 7.24
C LEU A 99 -11.30 -11.77 8.66
N TYR A 100 -9.98 -11.87 8.86
CA TYR A 100 -9.40 -12.29 10.14
C TYR A 100 -8.50 -11.21 10.77
N GLY A 101 -7.86 -10.35 9.98
CA GLY A 101 -6.87 -9.40 10.49
C GLY A 101 -5.52 -10.06 10.78
N PHE A 102 -4.92 -9.73 11.94
CA PHE A 102 -3.65 -10.30 12.39
C PHE A 102 -3.61 -10.57 13.89
N ASP A 103 -3.02 -11.71 14.26
CA ASP A 103 -2.58 -11.97 15.64
C ASP A 103 -1.09 -11.69 15.83
N ASN A 104 -0.27 -11.90 14.78
CA ASN A 104 1.17 -11.66 14.88
C ASN A 104 1.54 -10.16 14.72
N LYS A 105 2.12 -9.58 15.78
CA LYS A 105 2.56 -8.16 15.83
C LYS A 105 3.61 -7.80 14.76
N LYS A 106 4.55 -8.70 14.46
CA LYS A 106 5.62 -8.49 13.48
C LYS A 106 5.05 -8.45 12.05
N LEU A 107 4.18 -9.40 11.72
CA LEU A 107 3.46 -9.41 10.43
C LEU A 107 2.55 -8.19 10.28
N LYS A 108 1.80 -7.83 11.34
CA LYS A 108 0.98 -6.62 11.38
C LYS A 108 1.80 -5.37 11.05
N ASN A 109 2.98 -5.21 11.64
CA ASN A 109 3.87 -4.08 11.34
C ASN A 109 4.37 -4.09 9.89
N ARG A 110 4.75 -5.25 9.34
CA ARG A 110 5.18 -5.38 7.93
C ARG A 110 4.06 -5.00 6.97
N ILE A 111 2.85 -5.50 7.21
CA ILE A 111 1.70 -5.22 6.38
C ILE A 111 1.27 -3.75 6.51
N ASN A 112 1.28 -3.17 7.71
CA ASN A 112 1.08 -1.74 7.87
C ASN A 112 2.12 -0.93 7.10
N GLY A 113 3.38 -1.37 7.10
CA GLY A 113 4.43 -0.82 6.24
C GLY A 113 4.06 -0.87 4.77
N LEU A 114 3.63 -2.02 4.26
CA LEU A 114 3.19 -2.21 2.87
C LEU A 114 1.94 -1.40 2.51
N LYS A 115 0.94 -1.33 3.39
CA LYS A 115 -0.28 -0.53 3.20
C LYS A 115 0.03 0.96 3.24
N ASN A 116 0.92 1.41 4.11
CA ASN A 116 1.36 2.80 4.14
C ASN A 116 2.18 3.16 2.90
N ILE A 117 3.00 2.23 2.42
CA ILE A 117 3.70 2.29 1.13
C ILE A 117 2.67 2.42 -0.01
N LYS A 118 1.71 1.49 -0.15
CA LYS A 118 0.65 1.55 -1.16
C LYS A 118 -0.17 2.84 -1.06
N LYS A 119 -0.56 3.25 0.14
CA LYS A 119 -1.29 4.50 0.40
C LYS A 119 -0.47 5.75 0.01
N ARG A 120 0.85 5.74 0.18
CA ARG A 120 1.75 6.78 -0.34
C ARG A 120 1.88 6.72 -1.86
N TYR A 121 1.79 5.53 -2.44
CA TYR A 121 2.09 5.27 -3.85
C TYR A 121 0.89 5.36 -4.79
N GLU A 122 -0.32 5.09 -4.33
CA GLU A 122 -1.52 4.97 -5.17
C GLU A 122 -2.08 6.30 -5.68
N LYS A 123 -1.65 7.46 -5.17
CA LYS A 123 -2.16 8.76 -5.65
C LYS A 123 -1.11 9.71 -6.23
N ASN A 124 0.11 9.76 -5.69
CA ASN A 124 1.09 10.80 -6.08
C ASN A 124 2.35 10.23 -6.72
N LEU A 125 2.76 9.02 -6.32
CA LEU A 125 4.00 8.42 -6.83
C LEU A 125 3.89 8.07 -8.31
N TYR A 126 2.77 7.45 -8.73
CA TYR A 126 2.62 7.03 -10.12
C TYR A 126 2.64 8.24 -11.06
N GLU A 127 1.92 9.31 -10.72
CA GLU A 127 1.89 10.54 -11.51
C GLU A 127 3.28 11.22 -11.54
N LYS A 128 4.00 11.28 -10.42
CA LYS A 128 5.39 11.75 -10.42
C LYS A 128 6.35 10.88 -11.22
N ARG A 129 6.15 9.55 -11.27
CA ARG A 129 6.92 8.67 -12.16
C ARG A 129 6.65 8.97 -13.62
N GLN A 130 5.41 9.26 -14.00
CA GLN A 130 5.08 9.68 -15.36
C GLN A 130 5.77 11.02 -15.71
N ILE A 131 5.83 11.97 -14.77
CA ILE A 131 6.63 13.19 -14.93
C ILE A 131 8.11 12.85 -15.17
N ILE A 132 8.70 11.94 -14.39
CA ILE A 132 10.09 11.50 -14.58
C ILE A 132 10.30 10.96 -16.00
N TYR A 133 9.46 10.02 -16.44
CA TYR A 133 9.60 9.39 -17.74
C TYR A 133 9.43 10.41 -18.88
N ARG A 134 8.43 11.29 -18.77
CA ARG A 134 8.17 12.34 -19.75
C ARG A 134 9.37 13.26 -19.88
N VAL A 135 9.87 13.80 -18.78
CA VAL A 135 11.01 14.75 -18.78
C VAL A 135 12.28 14.10 -19.33
N LEU A 136 12.56 12.84 -18.96
CA LEU A 136 13.70 12.09 -19.52
C LEU A 136 13.59 11.93 -21.04
N ARG A 137 12.43 11.52 -21.54
CA ARG A 137 12.18 11.32 -22.98
C ARG A 137 12.26 12.63 -23.75
N GLU A 138 11.57 13.68 -23.28
CA GLU A 138 11.57 15.00 -23.91
C GLU A 138 12.98 15.57 -23.97
N THR A 139 13.75 15.45 -22.89
CA THR A 139 15.12 15.95 -22.85
C THR A 139 16.04 15.12 -23.75
N ALA A 140 15.89 13.79 -23.79
CA ALA A 140 16.65 12.92 -24.71
C ALA A 140 16.34 13.22 -26.19
N LEU A 141 15.09 13.53 -26.52
CA LEU A 141 14.68 13.94 -27.87
C LEU A 141 15.32 15.28 -28.27
N GLN A 142 15.44 16.22 -27.33
CA GLN A 142 15.98 17.55 -27.59
C GLN A 142 17.51 17.61 -27.58
N ARG A 143 18.17 16.85 -26.70
CA ARG A 143 19.62 16.95 -26.42
C ARG A 143 20.41 15.69 -26.77
N GLY A 144 19.72 14.64 -27.19
CA GLY A 144 20.29 13.32 -27.41
C GLY A 144 20.31 12.45 -26.17
N LYS A 145 20.54 11.15 -26.38
CA LYS A 145 20.61 10.13 -25.32
C LYS A 145 21.87 10.27 -24.46
N TRP A 146 21.80 9.80 -23.22
CA TRP A 146 22.94 9.79 -22.29
C TRP A 146 23.74 8.50 -22.35
N SER A 147 25.00 8.54 -21.92
CA SER A 147 25.83 7.33 -21.79
C SER A 147 25.53 6.52 -20.54
N THR A 148 25.01 7.17 -19.48
CA THR A 148 24.70 6.51 -18.21
C THR A 148 23.42 7.06 -17.60
N LEU A 149 22.74 6.21 -16.82
CA LEU A 149 21.56 6.59 -16.05
C LEU A 149 21.85 7.72 -15.06
N ASN A 150 23.01 7.67 -14.41
CA ASN A 150 23.41 8.69 -13.43
C ASN A 150 23.56 10.07 -14.09
N GLN A 151 24.13 10.13 -15.29
CA GLN A 151 24.23 11.37 -16.05
C GLN A 151 22.84 11.90 -16.43
N ALA A 152 21.97 11.02 -16.93
CA ALA A 152 20.61 11.38 -17.31
C ALA A 152 19.84 12.01 -16.14
N VAL A 153 19.82 11.33 -14.98
CA VAL A 153 19.10 11.81 -13.79
C VAL A 153 19.67 13.13 -13.29
N LYS A 154 21.00 13.25 -13.17
CA LYS A 154 21.65 14.48 -12.72
C LYS A 154 21.30 15.69 -13.60
N GLU A 155 21.24 15.48 -14.92
CA GLU A 155 20.92 16.57 -15.86
C GLU A 155 19.45 16.99 -15.79
N VAL A 156 18.51 16.03 -15.70
CA VAL A 156 17.08 16.36 -15.69
C VAL A 156 16.55 16.75 -14.32
N TYR A 157 17.28 16.49 -13.23
CA TYR A 157 16.80 16.69 -11.87
C TYR A 157 16.33 18.13 -11.58
N PRO A 158 17.02 19.21 -12.00
CA PRO A 158 16.51 20.57 -11.82
C PRO A 158 15.15 20.82 -12.50
N ILE A 159 14.89 20.17 -13.65
CA ILE A 159 13.60 20.25 -14.35
C ILE A 159 12.53 19.47 -13.56
N LEU A 160 12.90 18.28 -13.05
CA LEU A 160 12.01 17.46 -12.23
C LEU A 160 11.60 18.17 -10.94
N GLU A 161 12.51 18.90 -10.29
CA GLU A 161 12.20 19.66 -9.07
C GLU A 161 11.09 20.69 -9.31
N VAL A 162 11.18 21.45 -10.41
CA VAL A 162 10.15 22.41 -10.79
C VAL A 162 8.82 21.73 -11.10
N GLU A 163 8.84 20.64 -11.88
CA GLU A 163 7.62 19.90 -12.23
C GLU A 163 6.98 19.21 -11.02
N PHE A 164 7.78 18.66 -10.11
CA PHE A 164 7.30 18.08 -8.85
C PHE A 164 6.66 19.11 -7.94
N ASN A 165 7.24 20.32 -7.84
CA ASN A 165 6.65 21.39 -7.05
C ASN A 165 5.29 21.82 -7.60
N LYS A 166 5.18 22.02 -8.92
CA LYS A 166 3.90 22.32 -9.58
C LYS A 166 2.87 21.21 -9.33
N PHE A 167 3.29 19.97 -9.47
CA PHE A 167 2.44 18.80 -9.22
C PHE A 167 1.95 18.77 -7.76
N ASP A 168 2.84 18.94 -6.79
CA ASP A 168 2.52 18.90 -5.37
C ASP A 168 1.54 20.02 -4.99
N GLU A 169 1.72 21.23 -5.53
CA GLU A 169 0.74 22.32 -5.35
C GLU A 169 -0.65 21.96 -5.86
N GLN A 170 -0.73 21.44 -7.09
CA GLN A 170 -2.01 21.06 -7.71
C GLN A 170 -2.67 19.93 -6.92
N TRP A 171 -1.89 18.94 -6.51
CA TRP A 171 -2.37 17.84 -5.68
C TRP A 171 -2.94 18.35 -4.36
N ILE A 172 -2.22 19.24 -3.66
CA ILE A 172 -2.69 19.84 -2.41
C ILE A 172 -4.02 20.59 -2.63
N LYS A 173 -4.11 21.41 -3.68
CA LYS A 173 -5.35 22.15 -4.03
C LYS A 173 -6.53 21.19 -4.27
N THR A 174 -6.31 20.10 -5.00
CA THR A 174 -7.33 19.07 -5.24
C THR A 174 -7.74 18.38 -3.95
N ARG A 175 -6.77 17.99 -3.12
CA ARG A 175 -7.02 17.34 -1.82
C ARG A 175 -7.82 18.24 -0.87
N MET A 176 -7.51 19.53 -0.84
CA MET A 176 -8.27 20.51 -0.08
C MET A 176 -9.74 20.61 -0.52
N LYS A 177 -10.03 20.53 -1.83
CA LYS A 177 -11.41 20.48 -2.34
C LYS A 177 -12.13 19.20 -1.89
N GLU A 178 -11.46 18.05 -1.96
CA GLU A 178 -12.02 16.78 -1.47
C GLU A 178 -12.35 16.83 0.02
N LEU A 179 -11.45 17.36 0.84
CA LEU A 179 -11.65 17.48 2.28
C LEU A 179 -12.83 18.40 2.62
N LYS A 180 -12.98 19.53 1.92
CA LYS A 180 -14.16 20.40 2.07
C LYS A 180 -15.46 19.65 1.76
N LYS A 181 -15.49 18.87 0.68
CA LYS A 181 -16.66 18.05 0.31
C LYS A 181 -16.96 17.02 1.39
N GLN A 182 -15.95 16.33 1.92
CA GLN A 182 -16.11 15.35 3.00
C GLN A 182 -16.61 15.99 4.29
N ILE A 183 -16.10 17.17 4.66
CA ILE A 183 -16.57 17.92 5.83
C ILE A 183 -18.07 18.20 5.68
N LYS A 184 -18.48 18.80 4.55
CA LYS A 184 -19.89 19.13 4.28
C LYS A 184 -20.79 17.89 4.32
N GLN A 185 -20.34 16.77 3.74
CA GLN A 185 -21.09 15.51 3.75
C GLN A 185 -21.27 14.94 5.17
N ASN A 186 -20.21 14.95 5.99
CA ASN A 186 -20.30 14.47 7.37
C ASN A 186 -21.12 15.43 8.25
N GLU A 187 -21.07 16.74 8.01
CA GLU A 187 -21.91 17.73 8.70
C GLU A 187 -23.40 17.55 8.38
N LEU A 188 -23.74 17.26 7.11
CA LEU A 188 -25.11 16.90 6.71
C LEU A 188 -25.55 15.59 7.36
N ALA A 189 -24.73 14.54 7.27
CA ALA A 189 -25.03 13.25 7.89
C ALA A 189 -25.22 13.36 9.41
N LEU A 190 -24.44 14.22 10.09
CA LEU A 190 -24.59 14.49 11.52
C LEU A 190 -25.91 15.20 11.84
N LYS A 191 -26.35 16.14 11.00
CA LYS A 191 -27.64 16.84 11.16
C LYS A 191 -28.83 15.92 10.92
N ASP A 192 -28.71 15.06 9.91
CA ASP A 192 -29.76 14.14 9.48
C ASP A 192 -29.85 12.88 10.35
N ASN A 193 -28.86 12.64 11.22
CA ASN A 193 -28.84 11.52 12.16
C ASN A 193 -29.75 11.77 13.38
N LYS A 194 -31.03 12.02 13.09
CA LYS A 194 -32.13 12.25 14.05
C LYS A 194 -33.32 11.33 13.76
N LYS A 195 -33.09 10.04 13.50
CA LYS A 195 -34.20 9.11 13.21
C LYS A 195 -34.93 8.71 14.50
N PRO A 196 -36.27 8.79 14.55
CA PRO A 196 -37.06 8.53 15.76
C PRO A 196 -37.26 7.04 16.12
N SER A 197 -36.52 6.10 15.50
CA SER A 197 -36.72 4.65 15.72
C SER A 197 -35.44 3.85 16.03
N CYS A 198 -34.32 4.51 16.31
CA CYS A 198 -33.06 3.84 16.67
C CYS A 198 -32.73 4.08 18.15
N ASP A 199 -32.09 3.10 18.78
CA ASP A 199 -31.55 3.21 20.14
C ASP A 199 -30.63 4.45 20.26
N GLU A 200 -30.87 5.25 21.29
CA GLU A 200 -30.16 6.49 21.59
C GLU A 200 -28.64 6.25 21.72
N SER A 201 -28.25 5.07 22.23
CA SER A 201 -26.85 4.67 22.35
C SER A 201 -26.15 4.60 20.98
N GLN A 202 -26.86 4.09 19.98
CA GLN A 202 -26.36 3.89 18.62
C GLN A 202 -26.26 5.22 17.86
N ILE A 203 -27.24 6.11 18.05
CA ILE A 203 -27.23 7.47 17.49
C ILE A 203 -26.03 8.25 18.04
N ASN A 204 -25.79 8.19 19.35
CA ASN A 204 -24.67 8.86 20.00
C ASN A 204 -23.31 8.33 19.50
N TYR A 205 -23.17 7.02 19.32
CA TYR A 205 -21.97 6.43 18.74
C TYR A 205 -21.69 6.90 17.30
N GLN A 206 -22.73 6.95 16.46
CA GLN A 206 -22.61 7.43 15.09
C GLN A 206 -22.27 8.93 15.02
N ASN A 207 -22.90 9.75 15.87
CA ASN A 207 -22.60 11.18 15.97
C ASN A 207 -21.14 11.43 16.34
N ARG A 208 -20.62 10.71 17.35
CA ARG A 208 -19.19 10.75 17.70
C ARG A 208 -18.30 10.37 16.52
N THR A 209 -18.72 9.37 15.74
CA THR A 209 -17.98 8.95 14.54
C THR A 209 -17.94 10.06 13.48
N TYR A 210 -19.05 10.73 13.20
CA TYR A 210 -19.09 11.86 12.25
C TYR A 210 -18.26 13.05 12.74
N VAL A 211 -18.36 13.42 14.01
CA VAL A 211 -17.55 14.49 14.63
C VAL A 211 -16.06 14.19 14.50
N ASN A 212 -15.64 12.96 14.81
CA ASN A 212 -14.26 12.54 14.66
C ASN A 212 -13.76 12.61 13.22
N LYS A 213 -14.61 12.21 12.24
CA LYS A 213 -14.29 12.34 10.81
C LYS A 213 -14.13 13.82 10.40
N ILE A 214 -15.03 14.69 10.85
CA ILE A 214 -14.97 16.14 10.57
C ILE A 214 -13.68 16.75 11.14
N ASN A 215 -13.37 16.50 12.41
CA ASN A 215 -12.18 17.03 13.06
C ASN A 215 -10.90 16.55 12.38
N LYS A 216 -10.85 15.28 11.98
CA LYS A 216 -9.73 14.74 11.20
C LYS A 216 -9.58 15.46 9.85
N CYS A 217 -10.68 15.69 9.13
CA CYS A 217 -10.64 16.40 7.85
C CYS A 217 -10.21 17.86 8.02
N LYS A 218 -10.67 18.55 9.07
CA LYS A 218 -10.25 19.93 9.39
C LYS A 218 -8.76 20.02 9.71
N SER A 219 -8.27 19.13 10.57
CA SER A 219 -6.84 19.06 10.91
C SER A 219 -5.97 18.78 9.68
N GLU A 220 -6.39 17.87 8.80
CA GLU A 220 -5.68 17.62 7.53
C GLU A 220 -5.71 18.86 6.62
N TYR A 221 -6.88 19.51 6.48
CA TYR A 221 -7.03 20.72 5.68
C TYR A 221 -6.12 21.86 6.17
N GLU A 222 -6.03 22.08 7.48
CA GLU A 222 -5.14 23.09 8.08
C GLU A 222 -3.66 22.81 7.79
N LYS A 223 -3.23 21.54 7.84
CA LYS A 223 -1.87 21.16 7.45
C LYS A 223 -1.59 21.50 5.99
N LEU A 224 -2.54 21.23 5.09
CA LEU A 224 -2.42 21.57 3.67
C LEU A 224 -2.36 23.09 3.43
N VAL A 225 -3.15 23.88 4.17
CA VAL A 225 -3.07 25.35 4.13
C VAL A 225 -1.69 25.83 4.56
N LYS A 226 -1.13 25.26 5.65
CA LYS A 226 0.23 25.59 6.10
C LYS A 226 1.27 25.23 5.05
N ALA A 227 1.13 24.08 4.40
CA ALA A 227 2.04 23.63 3.34
C ALA A 227 2.06 24.59 2.14
N LEU A 228 0.89 25.05 1.66
CA LEU A 228 0.82 26.03 0.56
C LEU A 228 1.37 27.41 0.91
N LYS A 229 1.41 27.77 2.19
CA LYS A 229 1.97 29.06 2.66
C LYS A 229 3.47 28.97 2.95
N ALA A 230 4.03 27.77 3.04
CA ALA A 230 5.43 27.58 3.34
C ALA A 230 6.28 27.92 2.11
N LYS A 231 7.53 28.35 2.35
CA LYS A 231 8.51 28.56 1.28
C LYS A 231 8.83 27.26 0.53
N ASN A 232 8.82 26.13 1.26
CA ASN A 232 8.98 24.80 0.70
C ASN A 232 7.87 23.89 1.23
N ILE A 233 7.07 23.35 0.30
CA ILE A 233 5.96 22.43 0.61
C ILE A 233 6.48 21.13 1.23
N GLY A 234 7.66 20.68 0.79
CA GLY A 234 8.33 19.48 1.25
C GLY A 234 8.63 19.48 2.74
N ASP A 235 8.95 20.63 3.34
CA ASP A 235 9.28 20.75 4.76
C ASP A 235 8.07 20.46 5.65
N VAL A 236 6.88 20.89 5.22
CA VAL A 236 5.64 20.70 5.98
C VAL A 236 5.04 19.32 5.73
N MET A 237 5.09 18.84 4.49
CA MET A 237 4.44 17.59 4.09
C MET A 237 5.32 16.35 4.29
N GLY A 238 6.64 16.54 4.34
CA GLY A 238 7.62 15.47 4.51
C GLY A 238 7.38 14.30 3.57
N ARG A 239 7.45 13.08 4.13
CA ARG A 239 7.27 11.82 3.39
C ARG A 239 5.84 11.56 2.89
N THR A 240 4.92 12.50 3.07
CA THR A 240 3.59 12.44 2.45
C THR A 240 3.68 12.67 0.95
N LEU A 241 4.63 13.48 0.49
CA LEU A 241 4.92 13.70 -0.91
C LEU A 241 5.90 12.64 -1.41
N ALA A 242 5.61 12.07 -2.57
CA ALA A 242 6.54 11.15 -3.23
C ALA A 242 7.78 11.91 -3.71
N PHE A 243 8.94 11.24 -3.67
CA PHE A 243 10.24 11.84 -3.98
C PHE A 243 10.55 13.10 -3.15
N ASN A 244 10.18 13.12 -1.87
CA ASN A 244 10.55 14.21 -0.95
C ASN A 244 11.44 13.68 0.18
N SER A 245 12.74 13.60 -0.11
CA SER A 245 13.81 13.11 0.79
C SER A 245 15.16 13.67 0.38
N ASP A 246 16.17 13.60 1.24
CA ASP A 246 17.52 14.10 0.90
C ASP A 246 18.23 13.31 -0.24
N TYR A 247 17.72 12.13 -0.58
CA TYR A 247 18.28 11.22 -1.58
C TYR A 247 17.37 11.04 -2.81
N GLN A 248 16.78 12.13 -3.32
CA GLN A 248 15.80 12.03 -4.42
C GLN A 248 16.40 11.47 -5.70
N GLU A 249 17.56 11.98 -6.14
CA GLU A 249 18.26 11.52 -7.33
C GLU A 249 18.53 10.01 -7.26
N GLU A 250 19.08 9.53 -6.14
CA GLU A 250 19.36 8.11 -5.91
C GLU A 250 18.06 7.27 -5.89
N THR A 251 16.97 7.81 -5.35
CA THR A 251 15.65 7.14 -5.36
C THR A 251 15.11 7.03 -6.79
N ILE A 252 15.31 8.05 -7.62
CA ILE A 252 14.91 8.06 -9.04
C ILE A 252 15.76 7.06 -9.83
N ILE A 253 17.09 7.06 -9.63
CA ILE A 253 18.02 6.10 -10.26
C ILE A 253 17.59 4.66 -9.92
N ASN A 254 17.38 4.36 -8.64
CA ASN A 254 16.97 3.03 -8.21
C ASN A 254 15.63 2.60 -8.81
N HIS A 255 14.69 3.53 -8.95
CA HIS A 255 13.42 3.27 -9.62
C HIS A 255 13.60 2.98 -11.12
N LEU A 256 14.44 3.76 -11.81
CA LEU A 256 14.66 3.62 -13.25
C LEU A 256 15.44 2.35 -13.62
N ARG A 257 16.30 1.83 -12.73
CA ARG A 257 16.94 0.51 -12.91
C ARG A 257 15.93 -0.62 -13.13
N ASP A 258 14.74 -0.50 -12.56
CA ASP A 258 13.64 -1.46 -12.72
C ASP A 258 12.72 -1.14 -13.93
N CYS A 259 13.09 -0.18 -14.79
CA CYS A 259 12.28 0.31 -15.91
C CYS A 259 13.01 0.17 -17.26
N PRO A 260 13.26 -1.05 -17.76
CA PRO A 260 14.09 -1.29 -18.94
C PRO A 260 13.60 -0.56 -20.20
N ASP A 261 12.29 -0.46 -20.41
CA ASP A 261 11.71 0.22 -21.57
C ASP A 261 12.13 1.70 -21.63
N VAL A 262 12.07 2.39 -20.50
CA VAL A 262 12.49 3.80 -20.41
C VAL A 262 13.99 3.93 -20.65
N LEU A 263 14.79 2.99 -20.13
CA LEU A 263 16.25 3.03 -20.28
C LEU A 263 16.69 2.90 -21.75
N ILE A 264 16.06 2.01 -22.53
CA ILE A 264 16.34 1.83 -23.97
C ILE A 264 16.07 3.12 -24.75
N GLU A 265 15.03 3.85 -24.39
CA GLU A 265 14.66 5.09 -25.07
C GLU A 265 15.67 6.22 -24.80
N VAL A 266 16.29 6.27 -23.62
CA VAL A 266 17.04 7.44 -23.15
C VAL A 266 18.55 7.23 -23.04
N LEU A 267 19.03 5.99 -23.06
CA LEU A 267 20.45 5.65 -23.00
C LEU A 267 21.00 5.21 -24.37
N LYS A 268 22.29 5.48 -24.58
CA LYS A 268 23.07 5.04 -25.74
C LYS A 268 23.52 3.60 -25.61
#